data_AF-A0A2M9CR27-F1
#
_entry.id   AF-A0A2M9CR27-F1
#
_cell.length_a   1.000
_cell.length_b   1.000
_cell.length_c   1.000
_cell.angle_alpha   90.00
_cell.angle_beta   90.00
_cell.angle_gamma   90.00
#
_symmetry.space_group_name_H-M   'P 1'
#
loop_
_entity.id
_entity.type
_entity.pdbx_description
1 polymer ?
#
loop_
_entity_poly.entity_id
_entity_poly.type
_entity_poly.pdbx_seq_one_letter_code
_entity_poly.pdbx_strand_id
1 'polypeptide(L)'
;MSLCTAAGYRQGMTVDPRAALDRFVAALEAHYDAVVSRRGDDDPRVDDTYYVLGDAFEVYDDALGEAHGEATPFVLDDDDDDDDEDDEHDQDDDEHDDDEHDDHDDDDRTGLSSVDLDVADVDGDDLESDDLEIFDTRGGR
;
A
#
# COMPACT_ATOMS: atom_id res chain seq x y z
N MET A 1 29.83 35.32 23.53
CA MET A 1 30.33 33.94 23.71
C MET A 1 29.25 33.15 24.40
N SER A 2 28.82 32.05 23.77
CA SER A 2 28.16 30.88 24.41
C SER A 2 26.74 31.09 25.00
N LEU A 3 25.70 30.32 24.68
CA LEU A 3 25.56 29.07 23.92
C LEU A 3 24.18 29.03 23.25
N CYS A 4 24.14 28.69 21.97
CA CYS A 4 22.92 28.22 21.31
C CYS A 4 22.63 26.81 21.83
N THR A 5 21.51 26.63 22.51
CA THR A 5 20.97 25.32 22.84
C THR A 5 20.36 24.73 21.58
N ALA A 6 21.19 24.14 20.72
CA ALA A 6 20.76 23.20 19.69
C ALA A 6 20.61 21.83 20.35
N ALA A 7 19.57 21.68 21.16
CA ALA A 7 19.17 20.40 21.69
C ALA A 7 18.20 19.74 20.69
N GLY A 8 18.70 18.75 19.96
CA GLY A 8 17.87 17.64 19.48
C GLY A 8 17.34 17.72 18.04
N TYR A 9 18.22 17.59 17.06
CA TYR A 9 17.83 17.17 15.69
C TYR A 9 18.76 16.03 15.26
N ARG A 10 18.58 14.81 15.78
CA ARG A 10 19.08 13.53 15.20
C ARG A 10 18.95 12.33 16.14
N GLN A 11 17.73 11.97 16.48
CA GLN A 11 17.36 10.61 16.87
C GLN A 11 16.03 10.40 16.12
N GLY A 12 15.79 9.32 15.38
CA GLY A 12 15.81 7.99 15.97
C GLY A 12 14.94 7.91 17.23
N MET A 13 14.02 8.88 17.44
CA MET A 13 13.02 8.84 18.49
C MET A 13 11.89 8.03 17.89
N THR A 14 11.76 6.79 18.33
CA THR A 14 10.58 5.95 18.11
C THR A 14 9.34 6.84 18.26
N VAL A 15 8.72 7.22 17.14
CA VAL A 15 7.58 8.13 17.15
C VAL A 15 6.45 7.38 17.84
N ASP A 16 5.79 8.02 18.81
CA ASP A 16 4.64 7.37 19.44
C ASP A 16 3.55 7.18 18.38
N PRO A 17 3.00 5.96 18.21
CA PRO A 17 2.05 5.69 17.14
C PRO A 17 0.76 6.52 17.28
N ARG A 18 0.37 6.97 18.49
CA ARG A 18 -0.74 7.91 18.65
C ARG A 18 -0.38 9.29 18.13
N ALA A 19 0.83 9.77 18.41
CA ALA A 19 1.29 11.06 17.90
C ALA A 19 1.46 11.05 16.37
N ALA A 20 1.94 9.94 15.81
CA ALA A 20 2.00 9.75 14.36
C ALA A 20 0.59 9.71 13.75
N LEU A 21 -0.35 8.98 14.38
CA LEU A 21 -1.74 8.93 13.94
C LEU A 21 -2.41 10.30 13.96
N ASP A 22 -2.22 11.10 15.01
CA ASP A 22 -2.76 12.46 15.08
C ASP A 22 -2.22 13.33 13.93
N ARG A 23 -0.94 13.16 13.56
CA ARG A 23 -0.32 13.84 12.42
C ARG A 23 -0.90 13.36 11.08
N PHE A 24 -1.10 12.06 10.93
CA PHE A 24 -1.70 11.47 9.73
C PHE A 24 -3.15 11.93 9.53
N VAL A 25 -3.96 11.98 10.60
CA VAL A 25 -5.32 12.53 10.55
C VAL A 25 -5.31 14.00 10.15
N ALA A 26 -4.41 14.82 10.72
CA ALA A 26 -4.29 16.22 10.33
C ALA A 26 -3.88 16.39 8.85
N ALA A 27 -3.03 15.50 8.32
CA ALA A 27 -2.65 15.50 6.91
C ALA A 27 -3.82 15.11 6.00
N LEU A 28 -4.64 14.12 6.39
CA LEU A 28 -5.87 13.74 5.68
C LEU A 28 -6.84 14.92 5.59
N GLU A 29 -7.06 15.62 6.70
CA GLU A 29 -7.91 16.81 6.75
C GLU A 29 -7.37 17.93 5.85
N ALA A 30 -6.05 18.19 5.90
CA ALA A 30 -5.42 19.21 5.07
C ALA A 30 -5.50 18.90 3.57
N HIS A 31 -5.29 17.64 3.19
CA HIS A 31 -5.42 17.19 1.81
C HIS A 31 -6.86 17.30 1.32
N TYR A 32 -7.83 16.87 2.13
CA TYR A 32 -9.25 17.05 1.81
C TYR A 32 -9.61 18.52 1.62
N ASP A 33 -9.19 19.39 2.53
CA ASP A 33 -9.42 20.84 2.42
C ASP A 33 -8.79 21.43 1.15
N ALA A 34 -7.58 20.98 0.76
CA ALA A 34 -6.95 21.39 -0.48
C ALA A 34 -7.79 20.97 -1.70
N VAL A 35 -8.26 19.72 -1.73
CA VAL A 35 -9.07 19.18 -2.83
C VAL A 35 -10.40 19.93 -2.98
N VAL A 36 -11.09 20.24 -1.88
CA VAL A 36 -12.39 20.94 -1.91
C VAL A 36 -12.23 22.43 -2.22
N SER A 37 -11.10 23.04 -1.84
CA SER A 37 -10.81 24.46 -2.10
C SER A 37 -10.04 24.71 -3.40
N ARG A 38 -9.78 23.68 -4.21
CA ARG A 38 -8.95 23.74 -5.41
C ARG A 38 -9.43 24.80 -6.40
N ARG A 39 -8.50 25.55 -6.98
CA ARG A 39 -8.77 26.61 -7.97
C ARG A 39 -8.23 26.23 -9.34
N GLY A 40 -8.87 25.25 -9.97
CA GLY A 40 -8.48 24.73 -11.28
C GLY A 40 -8.39 23.23 -11.25
N ASP A 41 -8.05 22.64 -12.40
CA ASP A 41 -7.82 21.21 -12.54
C ASP A 41 -6.43 20.82 -11.99
N ASP A 42 -5.42 21.69 -12.12
CA ASP A 42 -4.08 21.57 -11.52
C ASP A 42 -3.90 22.64 -10.43
N ASP A 43 -4.23 22.32 -9.18
CA ASP A 43 -3.93 23.17 -8.03
C ASP A 43 -2.71 22.60 -7.28
N PRO A 44 -1.55 23.30 -7.26
CA PRO A 44 -0.32 22.77 -6.65
C PRO A 44 -0.47 22.49 -5.15
N ARG A 45 -1.47 23.08 -4.49
CA ARG A 45 -1.75 22.78 -3.08
C ARG A 45 -2.24 21.35 -2.88
N VAL A 46 -2.93 20.79 -3.87
CA VAL A 46 -3.42 19.42 -3.82
C VAL A 46 -2.23 18.47 -3.87
N ASP A 47 -1.30 18.71 -4.80
CA ASP A 47 -0.07 17.93 -4.94
C ASP A 47 0.82 18.06 -3.69
N ASP A 48 1.05 19.28 -3.20
CA ASP A 48 1.83 19.51 -1.97
C ASP A 48 1.26 18.75 -0.77
N THR A 49 -0.07 18.77 -0.60
CA THR A 49 -0.72 18.08 0.52
C THR A 49 -0.81 16.57 0.31
N TYR A 50 -0.79 16.09 -0.94
CA TYR A 50 -0.69 14.68 -1.27
C TYR A 50 0.65 14.10 -0.81
N TYR A 51 1.77 14.75 -1.14
CA TYR A 51 3.09 14.29 -0.67
C TYR A 51 3.21 14.34 0.86
N VAL A 52 2.68 15.39 1.50
CA VAL A 52 2.65 15.50 2.96
C VAL A 52 1.80 14.40 3.60
N LEU A 53 0.72 13.98 2.94
CA LEU A 53 -0.12 12.87 3.38
C LEU A 53 0.64 11.53 3.30
N GLY A 54 1.38 11.31 2.21
CA GLY A 54 2.27 10.15 2.06
C GLY A 54 3.29 10.04 3.17
N ASP A 55 4.12 11.08 3.37
CA ASP A 55 5.13 11.14 4.46
C ASP A 55 4.50 10.87 5.84
N ALA A 56 3.33 11.46 6.12
CA ALA A 56 2.66 11.27 7.40
C ALA A 56 2.16 9.82 7.59
N PHE A 57 1.77 9.15 6.51
CA PHE A 57 1.39 7.74 6.55
C PHE A 57 2.60 6.85 6.81
N GLU A 58 3.71 7.03 6.10
CA GLU A 58 4.93 6.21 6.29
C GLU A 58 5.43 6.31 7.72
N VAL A 59 5.44 7.52 8.30
CA VAL A 59 5.82 7.73 9.70
C VAL A 59 4.87 7.01 10.66
N TYR A 60 3.58 6.91 10.34
CA TYR A 60 2.62 6.17 11.15
C TYR A 60 2.79 4.65 11.00
N ASP A 61 3.00 4.14 9.79
CA ASP A 61 3.21 2.71 9.54
C ASP A 61 4.51 2.21 10.18
N ASP A 62 5.61 2.96 10.05
CA ASP A 62 6.88 2.67 10.72
C ASP A 62 6.73 2.69 12.25
N ALA A 63 6.04 3.69 12.80
CA ALA A 63 5.77 3.76 14.24
C ALA A 63 4.90 2.59 14.74
N LEU A 64 3.94 2.14 13.93
CA LEU A 64 3.08 1.00 14.23
C LEU A 64 3.88 -0.31 14.20
N GLY A 65 4.75 -0.47 13.19
CA GLY A 65 5.66 -1.60 13.04
C GLY A 65 6.65 -1.71 14.21
N GLU A 66 7.30 -0.61 14.60
CA GLU A 66 8.25 -0.58 15.71
C GLU A 66 7.57 -0.83 17.07
N ALA A 67 6.39 -0.24 17.30
CA ALA A 67 5.71 -0.33 18.60
C ALA A 67 4.93 -1.63 18.81
N HIS A 68 4.35 -2.19 17.74
CA HIS A 68 3.39 -3.29 17.82
C HIS A 68 3.76 -4.50 16.93
N GLY A 69 4.70 -4.36 16.02
CA GLY A 69 5.05 -5.42 15.06
C GLY A 69 3.96 -5.67 14.01
N GLU A 70 3.09 -4.68 13.79
CA GLU A 70 1.97 -4.75 12.86
C GLU A 70 2.14 -3.70 11.76
N ALA A 71 1.77 -4.05 10.53
CA ALA A 71 1.77 -3.15 9.39
C ALA A 71 0.33 -2.92 8.90
N THR A 72 0.11 -1.81 8.20
CA THR A 72 -1.19 -1.53 7.60
C THR A 72 -1.40 -2.29 6.29
N PRO A 73 -2.66 -2.60 5.91
CA PRO A 73 -2.96 -3.38 4.70
C PRO A 73 -3.02 -2.52 3.42
N PHE A 74 -2.31 -1.41 3.37
CA PHE A 74 -2.26 -0.52 2.21
C PHE A 74 -0.83 -0.02 1.98
N VAL A 75 -0.53 0.28 0.72
CA VAL A 75 0.77 0.78 0.27
C VAL A 75 0.55 2.13 -0.40
N LEU A 76 1.53 3.01 -0.30
CA LEU A 76 1.53 4.22 -1.12
C LEU A 76 1.89 3.81 -2.55
N ASP A 77 1.24 4.44 -3.52
CA ASP A 77 1.74 4.45 -4.88
C ASP A 77 3.00 5.32 -4.85
N ASP A 78 4.14 4.69 -5.09
CA ASP A 78 5.44 5.36 -5.19
C ASP A 78 5.43 6.12 -6.53
N ASP A 79 4.88 7.33 -6.53
CA ASP A 79 4.89 8.26 -7.67
C ASP A 79 6.30 8.82 -7.95
N ASP A 80 7.35 8.25 -7.34
CA ASP A 80 8.72 8.35 -7.84
C ASP A 80 8.80 7.58 -9.19
N ASP A 81 8.22 8.18 -10.23
CA ASP A 81 8.71 8.11 -11.61
C ASP A 81 10.15 8.69 -11.62
N ASP A 82 11.07 8.04 -10.91
CA ASP A 82 12.49 8.11 -11.20
C ASP A 82 12.66 7.40 -12.55
N ASP A 83 12.53 8.20 -13.60
CA ASP A 83 12.90 7.94 -14.99
C ASP A 83 14.44 7.75 -15.10
N ASP A 84 15.01 6.93 -14.22
CA ASP A 84 16.37 6.40 -14.26
C ASP A 84 16.33 5.06 -15.03
N GLU A 85 15.84 5.11 -16.27
CA GLU A 85 16.20 4.13 -17.31
C GLU A 85 17.70 4.31 -17.67
N ASP A 86 18.62 3.94 -16.79
CA ASP A 86 20.03 3.70 -17.15
C ASP A 86 20.46 2.31 -16.72
N ASP A 87 19.68 1.34 -17.19
CA ASP A 87 20.00 -0.08 -17.15
C ASP A 87 20.88 -0.43 -18.38
N GLU A 88 22.08 0.16 -18.45
CA GLU A 88 23.13 -0.30 -19.36
C GLU A 88 23.80 -1.58 -18.80
N HIS A 89 23.00 -2.64 -18.72
CA HIS A 89 23.51 -4.00 -18.59
C HIS A 89 24.25 -4.37 -19.89
N ASP A 90 25.55 -4.04 -19.92
CA ASP A 90 26.51 -4.50 -20.91
C ASP A 90 26.62 -6.03 -20.82
N GLN A 91 25.77 -6.71 -21.58
CA GLN A 91 25.85 -8.15 -21.81
C GLN A 91 27.03 -8.40 -22.74
N ASP A 92 28.22 -8.55 -22.16
CA ASP A 92 29.37 -9.11 -22.87
C ASP A 92 29.93 -10.30 -22.07
N ASP A 93 29.61 -11.47 -22.60
CA ASP A 93 30.57 -12.42 -23.18
C ASP A 93 30.50 -13.85 -22.64
N ASP A 94 30.40 -14.74 -23.62
CA ASP A 94 30.13 -16.15 -23.56
C ASP A 94 31.39 -16.94 -23.18
N GLU A 95 31.34 -17.79 -22.15
CA GLU A 95 32.17 -19.00 -22.14
C GLU A 95 31.34 -20.21 -21.70
N HIS A 96 30.86 -20.92 -22.72
CA HIS A 96 30.23 -22.23 -22.66
C HIS A 96 31.27 -23.26 -22.22
N ASP A 97 31.24 -23.66 -20.94
CA ASP A 97 31.97 -24.82 -20.44
C ASP A 97 31.07 -26.05 -20.53
N ASP A 98 31.12 -26.70 -21.68
CA ASP A 98 30.42 -27.93 -21.99
C ASP A 98 31.28 -29.11 -21.46
N ASP A 99 31.29 -29.30 -20.14
CA ASP A 99 32.00 -30.39 -19.47
C ASP A 99 31.04 -31.50 -18.98
N GLU A 100 31.30 -32.68 -19.54
CA GLU A 100 30.64 -33.98 -19.47
C GLU A 100 30.14 -34.51 -18.10
N HIS A 101 28.91 -35.06 -18.14
CA HIS A 101 28.52 -36.41 -17.68
C HIS A 101 28.48 -36.73 -16.17
N ASP A 102 27.29 -37.09 -15.66
CA ASP A 102 27.12 -38.37 -14.95
C ASP A 102 25.66 -38.86 -15.03
N ASP A 103 25.51 -40.12 -15.41
CA ASP A 103 24.26 -40.87 -15.47
C ASP A 103 23.74 -41.12 -14.05
N HIS A 104 22.56 -40.60 -13.68
CA HIS A 104 21.73 -41.23 -12.65
C HIS A 104 20.34 -41.51 -13.19
N ASP A 105 20.23 -42.76 -13.63
CA ASP A 105 19.03 -43.57 -13.74
C ASP A 105 18.28 -43.55 -12.40
N ASP A 106 17.17 -42.83 -12.32
CA ASP A 106 16.09 -43.15 -11.39
C ASP A 106 14.79 -43.26 -12.18
N ASP A 107 14.61 -44.48 -12.66
CA ASP A 107 13.38 -45.07 -13.11
C ASP A 107 12.22 -44.79 -12.13
N ASP A 108 11.04 -44.75 -12.72
CA ASP A 108 9.78 -45.17 -12.11
C ASP A 108 8.89 -44.19 -11.30
N ARG A 109 7.81 -43.81 -12.02
CA ARG A 109 6.40 -44.10 -11.65
C ARG A 109 5.84 -43.25 -10.50
N THR A 110 4.74 -42.51 -10.61
CA THR A 110 3.41 -42.72 -11.23
C THR A 110 2.61 -41.51 -10.72
N GLY A 111 1.79 -40.80 -11.49
CA GLY A 111 0.67 -41.35 -12.23
C GLY A 111 -0.53 -41.66 -11.33
N LEU A 112 -0.99 -40.73 -10.48
CA LEU A 112 -2.28 -40.77 -9.74
C LEU A 112 -2.62 -39.32 -9.35
N SER A 113 -3.83 -38.76 -9.47
CA SER A 113 -5.08 -39.12 -10.12
C SER A 113 -5.89 -37.81 -10.15
N SER A 114 -6.66 -37.60 -11.22
CA SER A 114 -7.73 -36.61 -11.29
C SER A 114 -8.55 -36.58 -10.00
N VAL A 115 -8.47 -35.47 -9.26
CA VAL A 115 -9.50 -35.14 -8.28
C VAL A 115 -10.66 -34.51 -9.05
N ASP A 116 -11.65 -35.33 -9.39
CA ASP A 116 -13.00 -34.86 -9.69
C ASP A 116 -13.54 -34.21 -8.40
N LEU A 117 -13.41 -32.89 -8.32
CA LEU A 117 -14.13 -32.10 -7.34
C LEU A 117 -15.55 -31.91 -7.90
N ASP A 118 -16.46 -32.80 -7.51
CA ASP A 118 -17.90 -32.60 -7.63
C ASP A 118 -18.25 -31.28 -6.92
N VAL A 119 -18.42 -30.21 -7.71
CA VAL A 119 -19.06 -28.99 -7.23
C VAL A 119 -20.52 -29.36 -7.02
N ALA A 120 -20.88 -29.62 -5.77
CA ALA A 120 -22.27 -29.74 -5.41
C ALA A 120 -22.95 -28.42 -5.73
N ASP A 121 -23.85 -28.49 -6.69
CA ASP A 121 -24.85 -27.50 -7.04
C ASP A 121 -25.53 -26.99 -5.75
N VAL A 122 -25.22 -25.74 -5.37
CA VAL A 122 -25.94 -25.04 -4.31
C VAL A 122 -27.09 -24.30 -4.97
N ASP A 123 -28.12 -25.07 -5.30
CA ASP A 123 -29.47 -24.58 -5.56
C ASP A 123 -30.03 -23.93 -4.28
N GLY A 124 -30.31 -22.63 -4.36
CA GLY A 124 -31.40 -21.96 -3.63
C GLY A 124 -31.13 -21.51 -2.18
N ASP A 125 -31.04 -20.20 -1.99
CA ASP A 125 -32.20 -19.52 -1.39
C ASP A 125 -32.35 -18.11 -1.93
N ASP A 126 -33.59 -17.87 -2.30
CA ASP A 126 -34.22 -16.70 -2.89
C ASP A 126 -34.37 -15.60 -1.83
N LEU A 127 -33.61 -14.51 -1.94
CA LEU A 127 -33.85 -13.32 -1.13
C LEU A 127 -34.57 -12.27 -1.99
N GLU A 128 -35.80 -12.58 -2.41
CA GLU A 128 -36.71 -11.60 -3.00
C GLU A 128 -37.44 -10.80 -1.90
N SER A 129 -37.07 -9.52 -1.81
CA SER A 129 -37.93 -8.33 -1.58
C SER A 129 -38.87 -8.26 -0.35
N ASP A 130 -38.50 -7.43 0.62
CA ASP A 130 -39.38 -6.57 1.44
C ASP A 130 -38.46 -5.56 2.15
N ASP A 131 -38.62 -4.25 2.19
CA ASP A 131 -39.56 -3.31 1.62
C ASP A 131 -38.89 -1.93 1.65
N LEU A 132 -39.29 -1.10 0.71
CA LEU A 132 -38.78 0.22 0.40
C LEU A 132 -39.41 1.27 1.35
N GLU A 133 -38.77 1.64 2.45
CA GLU A 133 -39.19 2.83 3.22
C GLU A 133 -38.70 4.12 2.54
N ILE A 134 -39.49 4.57 1.55
CA ILE A 134 -39.49 5.94 1.05
C ILE A 134 -39.75 6.89 2.23
N PHE A 135 -38.72 7.58 2.71
CA PHE A 135 -38.90 8.82 3.48
C PHE A 135 -39.23 9.97 2.53
N ASP A 136 -40.49 10.08 2.10
CA ASP A 136 -41.10 11.35 1.68
C ASP A 136 -42.50 11.44 2.26
N THR A 137 -42.67 12.26 3.29
CA THR A 137 -43.89 13.03 3.44
C THR A 137 -43.57 14.45 3.91
N ARG A 138 -43.63 15.35 2.93
CA ARG A 138 -43.96 16.77 3.08
C ARG A 138 -45.02 17.02 4.17
N GLY A 139 -44.86 18.06 5.00
CA GLY A 139 -46.04 18.63 5.69
C GLY A 139 -45.82 19.52 6.92
N GLY A 140 -45.37 20.76 6.72
CA GLY A 140 -46.03 21.95 7.30
C GLY A 140 -45.70 22.42 8.73
N ARG A 141 -44.94 23.51 8.81
CA ARG A 141 -45.42 24.80 9.37
C ARG A 141 -44.55 25.96 8.93
#